data_AF-A0A1I1YXN8-F1
#
_entry.id   AF-A0A1I1YXN8-F1
#
_cell.length_a   1.000
_cell.length_b   1.000
_cell.length_c   1.000
_cell.angle_alpha   90.00
_cell.angle_beta   90.00
_cell.angle_gamma   90.00
#
_symmetry.space_group_name_H-M   'P 1'
#
loop_
_entity.id
_entity.type
_entity.pdbx_description
1 polymer ?
#
loop_
_entity_poly.entity_id
_entity_poly.type
_entity_poly.pdbx_seq_one_letter_code
_entity_poly.pdbx_strand_id
1 'polypeptide(L)'
;MHDSDPADPVSPALLDLLAVFEGPLADVQFPGVDQGTLRGLVDQVRDHAHELEQLRAQVDALHNQLTEARLRLLRTAEQGLAYARVYAADDPELEARLADINLGGKPEPRRRKLEVAAADSGNSEPLRLPPRRGRKPRAAEEAPTGS
;
A
#
# COMPACT_ATOMS: atom_id res chain seq x y z
N MET A 1 23.68 30.56 -1.44
CA MET A 1 22.99 29.33 -1.01
C MET A 1 21.76 29.24 -1.89
N HIS A 2 21.80 28.45 -2.95
CA HIS A 2 20.60 28.14 -3.74
C HIS A 2 19.92 26.98 -3.03
N ASP A 3 18.79 27.26 -2.42
CA ASP A 3 17.91 26.26 -1.82
C ASP A 3 17.27 25.50 -3.00
N SER A 4 17.92 24.43 -3.44
CA SER A 4 17.30 23.49 -4.35
C SER A 4 16.26 22.73 -3.54
N ASP A 5 14.98 23.09 -3.71
CA ASP A 5 13.89 22.28 -3.19
C ASP A 5 14.05 20.87 -3.79
N PRO A 6 14.26 19.82 -2.96
CA PRO A 6 14.56 18.48 -3.45
C PRO A 6 13.39 17.87 -4.23
N ALA A 7 12.24 18.55 -4.30
CA ALA A 7 11.05 18.14 -5.01
C ALA A 7 10.76 18.97 -6.29
N ASP A 8 11.59 19.95 -6.67
CA ASP A 8 11.35 20.67 -7.93
C ASP A 8 11.50 19.70 -9.12
N PRO A 9 10.47 19.58 -9.99
CA PRO A 9 10.55 18.73 -11.19
C PRO A 9 11.57 19.22 -12.22
N VAL A 10 12.06 20.46 -12.10
CA VAL A 10 13.09 21.03 -12.97
C VAL A 10 14.48 20.78 -12.41
N SER A 11 15.41 20.34 -13.27
CA SER A 11 16.77 20.07 -12.85
C SER A 11 17.48 21.33 -12.34
N PRO A 12 18.33 21.23 -11.30
CA PRO A 12 19.00 22.40 -10.72
C PRO A 12 19.89 23.12 -11.75
N ALA A 13 20.51 22.40 -12.68
CA ALA A 13 21.30 23.00 -13.75
C ALA A 13 20.49 23.90 -14.70
N LEU A 14 19.21 23.58 -14.94
CA LEU A 14 18.33 24.44 -15.74
C LEU A 14 17.88 25.68 -14.97
N LEU A 15 17.70 25.56 -13.65
CA LEU A 15 17.41 26.71 -12.79
C LEU A 15 18.61 27.65 -12.68
N ASP A 16 19.83 27.10 -12.57
CA ASP A 16 21.07 27.87 -12.63
C ASP A 16 21.21 28.59 -13.98
N LEU A 17 20.90 27.90 -15.08
CA LEU A 17 20.89 28.52 -16.41
C LEU A 17 19.86 29.65 -16.49
N LEU A 18 18.65 29.45 -15.98
CA LEU A 18 17.64 30.50 -15.92
C LEU A 18 18.17 31.69 -15.11
N ALA A 19 18.81 31.48 -13.96
CA ALA A 19 19.42 32.56 -13.18
C ALA A 19 20.48 33.35 -13.96
N VAL A 20 21.23 32.70 -14.85
CA VAL A 20 22.18 33.37 -15.76
C VAL A 20 21.44 34.24 -16.80
N PHE A 21 20.31 33.76 -17.33
CA PHE A 21 19.45 34.54 -18.22
C PHE A 21 18.73 35.70 -17.51
N GLU A 22 18.49 35.59 -16.20
CA GLU A 22 17.84 36.61 -15.37
C GLU A 22 18.78 37.69 -14.84
N GLY A 23 20.08 37.44 -14.82
CA GLY A 23 21.08 38.39 -14.35
C GLY A 23 22.07 38.77 -15.45
N PRO A 24 23.21 38.05 -15.57
CA PRO A 24 24.29 38.40 -16.49
C PRO A 24 23.89 38.60 -17.95
N LEU A 25 22.87 37.89 -18.42
CA LEU A 25 22.41 37.93 -19.81
C LEU A 25 21.08 38.67 -20.00
N ALA A 26 20.58 39.39 -18.99
CA ALA A 26 19.28 40.07 -19.05
C ALA A 26 19.19 41.10 -20.20
N ASP A 27 20.30 41.76 -20.51
CA ASP A 27 20.37 42.77 -21.58
C ASP A 27 20.71 42.19 -22.97
N VAL A 28 20.93 40.87 -23.07
CA VAL A 28 21.35 40.20 -24.30
C VAL A 28 20.16 39.51 -24.97
N GLN A 29 19.87 39.89 -26.21
CA GLN A 29 18.85 39.24 -27.02
C GLN A 29 19.43 38.06 -27.80
N PHE A 30 18.98 36.85 -27.46
CA PHE A 30 19.22 35.67 -28.28
C PHE A 30 17.97 35.35 -29.12
N PRO A 31 18.13 35.02 -30.42
CA PRO A 31 17.00 34.65 -31.26
C PRO A 31 16.29 33.40 -30.74
N GLY A 32 15.01 33.53 -30.36
CA GLY A 32 14.15 32.42 -29.96
C GLY A 32 14.43 31.82 -28.58
N VAL A 33 15.36 32.39 -27.80
CA VAL A 33 15.65 31.96 -26.44
C VAL A 33 15.88 33.19 -25.58
N ASP A 34 14.87 33.57 -24.81
CA ASP A 34 14.94 34.66 -23.85
C ASP A 34 14.51 34.19 -22.46
N GLN A 35 14.74 35.04 -21.46
CA GLN A 35 14.34 34.81 -20.08
C GLN A 35 12.86 34.40 -19.97
N GLY A 36 11.96 35.11 -20.67
CA GLY A 36 10.52 34.86 -20.62
C GLY A 36 10.18 33.50 -21.18
N THR A 37 10.80 33.10 -22.29
CA THR A 37 10.65 31.76 -22.86
C THR A 37 11.13 30.68 -21.90
N LEU A 38 12.32 30.82 -21.31
CA LEU A 38 12.86 29.83 -20.37
C LEU A 38 12.05 29.73 -19.08
N ARG A 39 11.63 30.86 -18.50
CA ARG A 39 10.76 30.87 -17.31
C ARG A 39 9.40 30.25 -17.63
N GLY A 40 8.80 30.59 -18.76
CA GLY A 40 7.54 30.00 -19.20
C GLY A 40 7.61 28.47 -19.35
N LEU A 41 8.73 27.93 -19.85
CA LEU A 41 8.94 26.48 -19.92
C LEU A 41 9.14 25.85 -18.54
N VAL A 42 9.87 26.51 -17.64
CA VAL A 42 10.04 26.05 -16.24
C VAL A 42 8.69 25.98 -15.53
N ASP A 43 7.88 27.02 -15.67
CA ASP A 43 6.55 27.08 -15.06
C ASP A 43 5.61 26.00 -15.64
N GLN A 44 5.64 25.78 -16.97
CA GLN A 44 4.89 24.67 -17.60
C GLN A 44 5.28 23.30 -17.06
N VAL A 45 6.58 23.04 -16.87
CA VAL A 45 7.04 21.76 -16.30
C VAL A 45 6.52 21.58 -14.87
N ARG A 46 6.53 22.65 -14.07
CA ARG A 46 6.00 22.63 -12.70
C ARG A 46 4.49 22.41 -12.68
N ASP A 47 3.74 23.08 -13.54
CA ASP A 47 2.30 22.92 -13.67
C ASP A 47 1.94 21.48 -14.05
N HIS A 48 2.62 20.91 -15.06
CA HIS A 48 2.41 19.52 -15.46
C HIS A 48 2.81 18.52 -14.39
N ALA A 49 3.88 18.76 -13.64
CA ALA A 49 4.25 17.89 -12.52
C ALA A 49 3.20 17.90 -11.41
N HIS A 50 2.65 19.08 -11.10
CA HIS A 50 1.59 19.22 -10.11
C HIS A 50 0.28 18.55 -10.56
N GLU A 51 -0.11 18.72 -11.83
CA GLU A 51 -1.25 18.03 -12.42
C GLU A 51 -1.06 16.51 -12.38
N LEU A 52 0.12 16.01 -12.75
CA LEU A 52 0.45 14.59 -12.69
C LEU A 52 0.30 14.01 -11.27
N GLU A 53 0.76 14.75 -10.26
CA GLU A 53 0.64 14.32 -8.86
C GLU A 53 -0.82 14.25 -8.41
N GLN A 54 -1.64 15.24 -8.79
CA GLN A 54 -3.09 15.19 -8.52
C GLN A 54 -3.77 13.99 -9.18
N LEU A 55 -3.44 13.72 -10.45
CA LEU A 55 -4.00 12.58 -11.18
C LEU A 55 -3.58 11.25 -10.54
N ARG A 56 -2.34 11.12 -10.07
CA ARG A 56 -1.87 9.94 -9.34
C ARG A 56 -2.66 9.71 -8.06
N ALA A 57 -2.87 10.77 -7.27
CA ALA A 57 -3.69 10.69 -6.06
C ALA A 57 -5.13 10.26 -6.38
N GLN A 58 -5.70 10.71 -7.50
CA GLN A 58 -7.03 10.27 -7.95
C GLN A 58 -7.05 8.79 -8.35
N VAL A 59 -6.02 8.32 -9.07
CA VAL A 59 -5.89 6.91 -9.45
C VAL A 59 -5.82 6.02 -8.20
N ASP A 60 -5.04 6.42 -7.20
CA ASP A 60 -4.93 5.67 -5.95
C ASP A 60 -6.26 5.64 -5.19
N ALA A 61 -6.99 6.76 -5.15
CA ALA A 61 -8.33 6.82 -4.56
C ALA A 61 -9.32 5.89 -5.29
N LEU A 62 -9.32 5.87 -6.63
CA LEU A 62 -10.18 4.99 -7.43
C LEU A 62 -9.84 3.51 -7.23
N HIS A 63 -8.55 3.16 -7.10
CA HIS A 63 -8.14 1.80 -6.77
C HIS A 63 -8.65 1.33 -5.41
N ASN A 64 -8.61 2.21 -4.41
CA ASN A 64 -9.16 1.91 -3.09
C ASN A 64 -10.68 1.69 -3.17
N GLN A 65 -11.41 2.60 -3.83
CA GLN A 65 -12.86 2.46 -4.04
C GLN A 65 -13.23 1.18 -4.79
N LEU A 66 -12.47 0.82 -5.83
CA LEU A 66 -12.67 -0.42 -6.59
C LEU A 66 -12.45 -1.65 -5.72
N THR A 67 -11.43 -1.63 -4.87
CA THR A 67 -11.14 -2.73 -3.93
C THR A 67 -12.26 -2.89 -2.92
N GLU A 68 -12.74 -1.80 -2.33
CA GLU A 68 -13.87 -1.82 -1.40
C GLU A 68 -15.15 -2.33 -2.05
N ALA A 69 -15.46 -1.86 -3.26
CA ALA A 69 -16.62 -2.30 -4.03
C ALA A 69 -16.56 -3.80 -4.33
N ARG A 70 -15.39 -4.31 -4.73
CA ARG A 70 -15.17 -5.76 -4.96
C ARG A 70 -15.36 -6.58 -3.69
N LEU A 71 -14.83 -6.12 -2.56
CA LEU A 71 -15.01 -6.80 -1.27
C LEU A 71 -16.47 -6.82 -0.84
N ARG A 72 -17.18 -5.70 -1.01
CA ARG A 72 -18.62 -5.63 -0.72
C ARG A 72 -19.42 -6.59 -1.60
N LEU A 73 -19.14 -6.59 -2.90
CA LEU A 73 -19.77 -7.51 -3.85
C LEU A 73 -19.54 -8.97 -3.44
N LEU A 74 -18.30 -9.34 -3.10
CA LEU A 74 -17.96 -10.69 -2.69
C LEU A 74 -18.74 -11.12 -1.44
N ARG A 75 -18.75 -10.29 -0.39
CA ARG A 75 -19.49 -10.59 0.84
C ARG A 75 -20.99 -10.77 0.60
N THR A 76 -21.58 -9.88 -0.20
CA THR A 76 -23.01 -9.98 -0.55
C THR A 76 -23.30 -11.20 -1.41
N ALA A 77 -22.41 -11.56 -2.33
CA ALA A 77 -22.53 -12.76 -3.14
C ALA A 77 -22.41 -14.05 -2.30
N GLU A 78 -21.47 -14.10 -1.34
CA GLU A 78 -21.34 -15.22 -0.39
C GLU A 78 -22.60 -15.38 0.45
N GLN A 79 -23.15 -14.27 0.97
CA GLN A 79 -24.41 -14.28 1.72
C GLN A 79 -25.58 -14.74 0.85
N GLY A 80 -25.68 -14.23 -0.38
CA GLY A 80 -26.70 -14.63 -1.34
C GLY A 80 -26.61 -16.12 -1.69
N LEU A 81 -25.39 -16.64 -1.87
CA LEU A 81 -25.16 -18.07 -2.12
C LEU A 81 -25.56 -18.92 -0.92
N ALA A 82 -25.29 -18.47 0.31
CA ALA A 82 -25.74 -19.15 1.51
C ALA A 82 -27.27 -19.22 1.59
N TYR A 83 -27.98 -18.13 1.28
CA TYR A 83 -29.45 -18.14 1.23
C TYR A 83 -29.98 -19.03 0.12
N ALA A 84 -29.37 -18.99 -1.06
CA ALA A 84 -29.75 -19.86 -2.17
C ALA A 84 -29.61 -21.34 -1.82
N ARG A 85 -28.55 -21.72 -1.08
CA ARG A 85 -28.36 -23.09 -0.59
C ARG A 85 -29.41 -23.55 0.40
N VAL A 86 -29.84 -22.67 1.33
CA VAL A 86 -30.94 -22.99 2.26
C VAL A 86 -32.25 -23.18 1.51
N TYR A 87 -32.51 -22.36 0.50
CA TYR A 87 -33.71 -22.48 -0.33
C TYR A 87 -33.69 -23.74 -1.20
N ALA A 88 -32.53 -24.13 -1.73
CA ALA A 88 -32.37 -25.30 -2.59
C ALA A 88 -32.34 -26.64 -1.83
N ALA A 89 -32.53 -26.65 -0.50
CA ALA A 89 -32.45 -27.87 0.30
C ALA A 89 -33.45 -28.96 -0.13
N ASP A 90 -34.59 -28.57 -0.71
CA ASP A 90 -35.61 -29.47 -1.22
C ASP A 90 -35.54 -29.68 -2.75
N ASP A 91 -34.55 -29.09 -3.43
CA ASP A 91 -34.36 -29.15 -4.88
C ASP A 91 -32.92 -29.60 -5.24
N PRO A 92 -32.70 -30.91 -5.48
CA PRO A 92 -31.36 -31.46 -5.70
C PRO A 92 -30.72 -30.99 -7.02
N GLU A 93 -31.51 -30.61 -8.03
CA GLU A 93 -30.96 -30.07 -9.28
C GLU A 93 -30.43 -28.64 -9.06
N LEU A 94 -31.13 -27.84 -8.25
CA LEU A 94 -30.71 -26.49 -7.90
C LEU A 94 -29.49 -26.52 -6.96
N GLU A 95 -29.44 -27.45 -6.00
CA GLU A 95 -28.31 -27.61 -5.09
C GLU A 95 -27.01 -27.95 -5.84
N ALA A 96 -27.08 -28.87 -6.82
CA ALA A 96 -25.94 -29.24 -7.65
C ALA A 96 -25.38 -28.03 -8.42
N ARG A 97 -26.24 -27.18 -8.99
CA ARG A 97 -25.82 -25.95 -9.69
C ARG A 97 -25.14 -24.94 -8.77
N LEU A 98 -25.60 -24.83 -7.52
CA LEU A 98 -25.02 -23.91 -6.53
C LEU A 98 -23.71 -24.46 -5.91
N ALA A 99 -23.48 -25.77 -5.98
CA ALA A 99 -22.24 -26.40 -5.53
C ALA A 99 -21.05 -26.08 -6.44
N ASP A 100 -21.29 -25.94 -7.75
CA ASP A 100 -20.26 -25.59 -8.73
C ASP A 100 -19.79 -24.13 -8.62
N ILE A 101 -20.61 -23.25 -8.03
CA ILE A 101 -20.29 -21.83 -7.85
C ILE A 101 -19.27 -21.66 -6.72
N ASN A 102 -18.04 -21.30 -7.09
CA ASN A 102 -16.95 -20.99 -6.17
C ASN A 102 -16.56 -19.51 -6.28
N LEU A 103 -16.90 -18.71 -5.27
CA LEU A 103 -16.62 -17.27 -5.23
C LEU A 103 -15.18 -16.92 -4.79
N GLY A 104 -14.25 -17.88 -4.77
CA GLY A 104 -12.83 -17.64 -4.49
C GLY A 104 -12.47 -17.28 -3.04
N GLY A 105 -13.44 -17.06 -2.16
CA GLY A 105 -13.25 -16.84 -0.72
C GLY A 105 -13.19 -18.16 0.06
N LYS A 106 -12.08 -18.91 0.02
CA LYS A 106 -11.84 -19.96 1.01
C LYS A 106 -10.92 -19.43 2.12
N PRO A 107 -11.47 -19.24 3.32
CA PRO A 107 -10.92 -19.90 4.48
C PRO A 107 -11.90 -21.01 4.86
N GLU A 108 -11.38 -22.24 4.95
CA GLU A 108 -12.11 -23.38 5.49
C GLU A 108 -12.84 -23.00 6.79
N PRO A 109 -14.04 -23.57 7.04
CA PRO A 109 -14.74 -23.36 8.29
C PRO A 109 -13.87 -23.91 9.43
N ARG A 110 -13.23 -23.00 10.18
CA ARG A 110 -12.69 -23.32 11.50
C ARG A 110 -13.86 -23.76 12.36
N ARG A 111 -14.05 -25.08 12.46
CA ARG A 111 -14.95 -25.72 13.43
C ARG A 111 -14.50 -25.25 14.82
N ARG A 112 -15.13 -24.18 15.33
CA ARG A 112 -15.02 -23.79 16.73
C ARG A 112 -15.71 -24.89 17.52
N LYS A 113 -14.92 -25.80 18.08
CA LYS A 113 -15.38 -26.63 19.20
C LYS A 113 -15.77 -25.67 20.31
N LEU A 114 -17.07 -25.53 20.57
CA LEU A 114 -17.53 -25.02 21.85
C LEU A 114 -17.10 -26.05 22.89
N GLU A 115 -16.02 -25.77 23.60
CA GLU A 115 -15.82 -26.36 24.93
C GLU A 115 -16.74 -25.61 25.90
N VAL A 116 -17.70 -26.36 26.40
CA VAL A 116 -18.62 -25.95 27.47
C VAL A 116 -17.79 -25.70 28.73
N ALA A 117 -17.99 -24.53 29.31
CA ALA A 117 -17.39 -24.13 30.58
C ALA A 117 -17.72 -25.14 31.70
N ALA A 118 -16.68 -25.59 32.39
CA ALA A 118 -16.76 -26.03 33.77
C ALA A 118 -15.77 -25.18 34.58
N ALA A 119 -16.27 -24.61 35.66
CA ALA A 119 -15.62 -23.66 36.56
C ALA A 119 -14.32 -24.18 37.19
N ASP A 120 -13.35 -23.28 37.45
CA ASP A 120 -13.10 -22.78 38.81
C ASP A 120 -12.03 -21.66 38.85
N SER A 121 -12.42 -20.58 39.54
CA SER A 121 -11.69 -19.58 40.33
C SER A 121 -10.15 -19.47 40.28
N GLY A 122 -9.63 -18.23 40.16
CA GLY A 122 -8.29 -17.90 40.68
C GLY A 122 -7.55 -16.71 40.06
N ASN A 123 -8.01 -15.50 40.33
CA ASN A 123 -7.27 -14.23 40.48
C ASN A 123 -5.73 -14.25 40.29
N SER A 124 -5.17 -13.42 39.37
CA SER A 124 -3.98 -12.54 39.53
C SER A 124 -3.37 -12.09 38.17
N GLU A 125 -3.66 -10.87 37.73
CA GLU A 125 -2.67 -10.01 37.04
C GLU A 125 -1.97 -9.17 38.13
N PRO A 126 -0.72 -8.67 37.99
CA PRO A 126 -0.11 -8.21 36.73
C PRO A 126 1.41 -8.51 36.61
N LEU A 127 2.03 -8.22 35.46
CA LEU A 127 3.33 -7.52 35.31
C LEU A 127 3.87 -7.64 33.86
N ARG A 128 3.95 -6.49 33.19
CA ARG A 128 4.67 -6.31 31.91
C ARG A 128 6.19 -6.26 32.15
N LEU A 129 6.97 -6.95 31.32
CA LEU A 129 8.39 -6.62 31.07
C LEU A 129 8.75 -6.74 29.56
N PRO A 130 9.62 -5.86 29.00
CA PRO A 130 9.89 -5.73 27.56
C PRO A 130 10.92 -6.73 26.99
N PRO A 131 11.13 -6.78 25.65
CA PRO A 131 11.76 -7.92 24.96
C PRO A 131 13.29 -7.97 25.09
N ARG A 132 13.84 -9.19 25.28
CA ARG A 132 15.28 -9.45 25.25
C ARG A 132 15.77 -9.75 23.84
N ARG A 133 16.33 -8.71 23.22
CA ARG A 133 17.17 -8.75 22.02
C ARG A 133 18.51 -9.43 22.36
N GLY A 134 18.90 -10.44 21.57
CA GLY A 134 20.28 -10.91 21.47
C GLY A 134 20.59 -12.27 22.09
N ARG A 135 20.79 -13.28 21.23
CA ARG A 135 21.83 -14.31 21.38
C ARG A 135 22.00 -15.08 20.06
N LYS A 136 23.15 -14.89 19.39
CA LYS A 136 23.65 -15.82 18.37
C LYS A 136 24.10 -17.11 19.10
N PRO A 137 23.81 -18.32 18.60
CA PRO A 137 24.24 -19.55 19.24
C PRO A 137 25.76 -19.72 19.12
N ARG A 138 26.41 -19.97 20.25
CA ARG A 138 27.85 -20.24 20.41
C ARG A 138 28.08 -21.72 20.05
N ALA A 139 28.77 -21.98 18.94
CA ALA A 139 29.24 -23.30 18.60
C ALA A 139 30.24 -23.78 19.67
N ALA A 140 30.00 -24.98 20.18
CA ALA A 140 30.89 -25.72 21.05
C ALA A 140 31.89 -26.47 20.16
N GLU A 141 33.17 -26.17 20.30
CA GLU A 141 34.25 -27.01 19.79
C GLU A 141 35.08 -27.41 21.01
N GLU A 142 34.75 -28.59 21.53
CA GLU A 142 35.49 -29.30 22.54
C GLU A 142 36.65 -30.04 21.86
N ALA A 143 37.88 -29.72 22.27
CA ALA A 143 38.99 -30.65 22.23
C ALA A 143 39.88 -30.34 23.43
N PRO A 144 40.23 -31.35 24.24
CA PRO A 144 41.65 -31.48 24.51
C PRO A 144 42.16 -32.93 24.56
N THR A 145 43.42 -33.03 24.12
CA THR A 145 44.53 -33.85 24.65
C THR A 145 44.53 -35.36 24.43
N GLY A 146 45.37 -35.80 23.49
CA GLY A 146 46.05 -37.10 23.53
C GLY A 146 47.49 -36.90 24.04
N SER A 147 47.92 -37.84 24.91
CA SER A 147 49.27 -38.02 25.47
C SER A 147 50.32 -38.40 24.44
#